data_AF-A0AAN8JE10-F1
#
_entry.id   AF-A0AAN8JE10-F1
#
_cell.length_a   1.000
_cell.length_b   1.000
_cell.length_c   1.000
_cell.angle_alpha   90.00
_cell.angle_beta   90.00
_cell.angle_gamma   90.00
#
_symmetry.space_group_name_H-M   'P 1'
#
loop_
_entity.id
_entity.type
_entity.pdbx_description
1 polymer ?
#
loop_
_entity_poly.entity_id
_entity_poly.type
_entity_poly.pdbx_seq_one_letter_code
_entity_poly.pdbx_strand_id
1 'polypeptide(L)'
;MAGKQEEEVASLKVEFAGRCRIVELGENGSGFIRSITLQPKNMDLTIKFQLKDTYPTTIPKISIRSSSLEENDINGLVEALDNKAKSCIKEPMITELMTLAETWLNEQGVGKGTKPKTNNHKHQKKNRKKKIKENSDDIDTKQASMKTSADVIKRIQWDSDLPQEEFLVGYMDRFIGIQEKYFSAFSWEDIASVDYNVLAIPKHRIEYFKYKDLKVWDKPTRLDNVFGSLGSGKTIKNIIDNYEEEYETWLKNHPKDESEEKTNEDKKKDCNGDDNSTDEDDSDDDGIVVSLDSASINTESRCLYLDHLKRPTHFIALRIIDAEAVQKMTEVQTLITDQKPQLKAGCMPAACFHITLCTLGLDRAEQILKACDVLKNNQSELCKLKPSESLKIIGVDNFYNRTVFAKIKYPRMFLDFVDHLKQCFRNAGIEIRDNYGFVPHATILKISKQEARQLGSKFLVSNLYHNYKEGNLGSQYMNSICLCAMGDQRQEDGFWVSQHDLKLDS
;
A
#
# COMPACT_ATOMS: atom_id res chain seq x y z
N MET A 1 36.92 -28.35 3.21
CA MET A 1 36.85 -27.42 2.05
C MET A 1 36.16 -26.12 2.42
N ALA A 2 34.97 -26.13 3.02
CA ALA A 2 34.23 -24.94 3.51
C ALA A 2 35.10 -23.79 4.05
N GLY A 3 36.03 -24.05 4.97
CA GLY A 3 36.91 -23.02 5.54
C GLY A 3 37.66 -22.13 4.52
N LYS A 4 38.10 -22.67 3.37
CA LYS A 4 38.73 -21.84 2.30
C LYS A 4 37.73 -20.87 1.65
N GLN A 5 36.48 -21.31 1.49
CA GLN A 5 35.40 -20.48 0.95
C GLN A 5 34.97 -19.41 1.96
N GLU A 6 34.98 -19.74 3.26
CA GLU A 6 34.65 -18.79 4.33
C GLU A 6 35.75 -17.74 4.55
N GLU A 7 37.02 -18.13 4.41
CA GLU A 7 38.20 -17.25 4.46
C GLU A 7 38.23 -16.26 3.28
N GLU A 8 37.93 -16.72 2.05
CA GLU A 8 37.76 -15.84 0.89
C GLU A 8 36.55 -14.91 1.05
N VAL A 9 35.40 -15.43 1.50
CA VAL A 9 34.19 -14.63 1.76
C VAL A 9 34.42 -13.58 2.85
N ALA A 10 35.19 -13.88 3.90
CA ALA A 10 35.57 -12.93 4.93
C ALA A 10 36.51 -11.85 4.37
N SER A 11 37.51 -12.24 3.58
CA SER A 11 38.44 -11.31 2.92
C SER A 11 37.70 -10.32 1.99
N LEU A 12 36.77 -10.83 1.18
CA LEU A 12 35.93 -10.01 0.29
C LEU A 12 35.01 -9.04 1.06
N LYS A 13 34.51 -9.40 2.26
CA LYS A 13 33.75 -8.46 3.12
C LYS A 13 34.60 -7.28 3.58
N VAL A 14 35.90 -7.50 3.84
CA VAL A 14 36.83 -6.46 4.30
C VAL A 14 37.27 -5.57 3.13
N GLU A 15 37.75 -6.17 2.03
CA GLU A 15 38.28 -5.45 0.87
C GLU A 15 37.18 -4.66 0.11
N PHE A 16 35.98 -5.22 0.03
CA PHE A 16 34.81 -4.64 -0.60
C PHE A 16 33.78 -4.14 0.43
N ALA A 17 34.22 -3.68 1.60
CA ALA A 17 33.35 -3.05 2.60
C ALA A 17 32.45 -1.96 1.97
N GLY A 18 31.14 -2.04 2.27
CA GLY A 18 30.10 -1.17 1.68
C GLY A 18 29.75 -1.43 0.20
N ARG A 19 30.46 -2.33 -0.48
CA ARG A 19 30.29 -2.69 -1.92
C ARG A 19 30.23 -4.21 -2.17
N CYS A 20 30.03 -4.98 -1.11
CA CYS A 20 29.90 -6.43 -1.12
C CYS A 20 28.57 -6.81 -0.46
N ARG A 21 27.71 -7.52 -1.22
CA ARG A 21 26.48 -8.13 -0.70
C ARG A 21 26.57 -9.64 -0.88
N ILE A 22 26.60 -10.36 0.23
CA ILE A 22 26.56 -11.82 0.27
C ILE A 22 25.16 -12.24 0.73
N VAL A 23 24.55 -13.15 0.00
CA VAL A 23 23.24 -13.74 0.30
C VAL A 23 23.40 -15.25 0.33
N GLU A 24 22.96 -15.87 1.41
CA GLU A 24 22.87 -17.31 1.52
C GLU A 24 21.52 -17.75 0.96
N LEU A 25 21.56 -18.78 0.12
CA LEU A 25 20.40 -19.33 -0.57
C LEU A 25 20.15 -20.71 0.04
N GLY A 26 19.00 -20.88 0.70
CA GLY A 26 18.55 -22.19 1.15
C GLY A 26 18.34 -23.16 -0.01
N GLU A 27 18.05 -24.42 0.29
CA GLU A 27 18.00 -25.54 -0.68
C GLU A 27 16.79 -25.50 -1.66
N ASN A 28 16.43 -24.32 -2.14
CA ASN A 28 15.32 -24.06 -3.06
C ASN A 28 15.71 -24.43 -4.50
N GLY A 29 15.94 -25.71 -4.76
CA GLY A 29 15.97 -26.37 -6.07
C GLY A 29 17.06 -25.96 -7.09
N SER A 30 17.77 -24.85 -6.88
CA SER A 30 18.68 -24.26 -7.88
C SER A 30 20.12 -24.79 -7.86
N GLY A 31 20.50 -25.51 -6.80
CA GLY A 31 21.85 -26.08 -6.65
C GLY A 31 22.97 -25.05 -6.42
N PHE A 32 22.64 -23.83 -5.99
CA PHE A 32 23.59 -22.80 -5.54
C PHE A 32 23.26 -22.42 -4.09
N ILE A 33 24.27 -22.40 -3.21
CA ILE A 33 24.09 -22.19 -1.76
C ILE A 33 24.42 -20.75 -1.33
N ARG A 34 25.27 -20.04 -2.07
CA ARG A 34 25.71 -18.69 -1.69
C ARG A 34 25.88 -17.84 -2.95
N SER A 35 25.42 -16.59 -2.91
CA SER A 35 25.65 -15.61 -3.98
C SER A 35 26.35 -14.38 -3.44
N ILE A 36 27.37 -13.92 -4.17
CA ILE A 36 28.24 -12.81 -3.80
C ILE A 36 28.13 -11.77 -4.90
N THR A 37 27.78 -10.54 -4.53
CA THR A 37 27.67 -9.41 -5.45
C THR A 37 28.70 -8.35 -5.06
N LEU A 38 29.59 -8.01 -5.99
CA LEU A 38 30.72 -7.10 -5.81
C LEU A 38 30.63 -5.92 -6.80
N GLN A 39 30.98 -4.72 -6.33
CA GLN A 39 31.12 -3.52 -7.15
C GLN A 39 32.57 -3.00 -7.07
N PRO A 40 33.34 -2.95 -8.18
CA PRO A 40 34.69 -2.37 -8.22
C PRO A 40 34.73 -0.89 -7.79
N LYS A 41 35.93 -0.36 -7.49
CA LYS A 41 36.07 1.06 -7.14
C LYS A 41 36.01 1.93 -8.41
N ASN A 42 35.20 2.98 -8.39
CA ASN A 42 35.08 3.98 -9.47
C ASN A 42 34.60 3.44 -10.83
N MET A 43 34.03 2.23 -10.88
CA MET A 43 33.42 1.66 -12.09
C MET A 43 31.90 1.53 -11.92
N ASP A 44 31.17 1.83 -13.00
CA ASP A 44 29.74 1.57 -13.10
C ASP A 44 29.50 0.09 -13.46
N LEU A 45 29.86 -0.80 -12.54
CA LEU A 45 29.84 -2.24 -12.75
C LEU A 45 29.43 -3.00 -11.49
N THR A 46 28.55 -3.98 -11.66
CA THR A 46 28.18 -4.94 -10.62
C THR A 46 28.41 -6.35 -11.14
N ILE A 47 29.29 -7.11 -10.49
CA ILE A 47 29.57 -8.51 -10.82
C ILE A 47 28.96 -9.40 -9.73
N LYS A 48 28.12 -10.34 -10.15
CA LYS A 48 27.44 -11.31 -9.30
C LYS A 48 27.96 -12.71 -9.59
N PHE A 49 28.46 -13.37 -8.55
CA PHE A 49 28.86 -14.76 -8.53
C PHE A 49 27.78 -15.59 -7.82
N GLN A 50 27.48 -16.79 -8.33
CA GLN A 50 26.67 -17.80 -7.64
C GLN A 50 27.51 -19.06 -7.43
N LEU A 51 27.65 -19.48 -6.17
CA LEU A 51 28.52 -20.56 -5.72
C LEU A 51 27.70 -21.80 -5.35
N LYS A 52 28.27 -22.98 -5.61
CA LYS A 52 27.75 -24.26 -5.16
C LYS A 52 28.44 -24.72 -3.87
N ASP A 53 27.89 -25.78 -3.27
CA ASP A 53 28.49 -26.60 -2.20
C ASP A 53 29.96 -27.00 -2.46
N THR A 54 30.27 -27.25 -3.72
CA THR A 54 31.51 -27.82 -4.25
C THR A 54 32.57 -26.75 -4.58
N TYR A 55 32.27 -25.48 -4.41
CA TYR A 55 33.24 -24.40 -4.63
C TYR A 55 34.42 -24.53 -3.64
N PRO A 56 35.70 -24.37 -4.05
CA PRO A 56 36.21 -23.89 -5.35
C PRO A 56 36.53 -24.98 -6.40
N THR A 57 36.04 -26.21 -6.28
CA THR A 57 36.24 -27.23 -7.34
C THR A 57 35.22 -27.12 -8.47
N THR A 58 34.13 -26.37 -8.29
CA THR A 58 33.18 -25.99 -9.34
C THR A 58 33.27 -24.49 -9.68
N ILE A 59 33.16 -24.18 -10.97
CA ILE A 59 33.21 -22.81 -11.50
C ILE A 59 31.98 -22.02 -11.01
N PRO A 60 32.15 -20.78 -10.50
CA PRO A 60 31.04 -19.93 -10.10
C PRO A 60 30.24 -19.48 -11.32
N LYS A 61 28.91 -19.40 -11.22
CA LYS A 61 28.12 -18.77 -12.29
C LYS A 61 28.29 -17.26 -12.20
N ILE A 62 28.90 -16.65 -13.21
CA ILE A 62 29.18 -15.22 -13.30
C ILE A 62 28.03 -14.51 -14.02
N SER A 63 27.67 -13.31 -13.55
CA SER A 63 26.69 -12.43 -14.20
C SER A 63 27.08 -10.98 -13.96
N ILE A 64 27.07 -10.16 -15.00
CA ILE A 64 27.56 -8.78 -14.98
C ILE A 64 26.43 -7.84 -15.34
N ARG A 65 26.29 -6.72 -14.61
CA ARG A 65 25.41 -5.60 -14.95
C ARG A 65 26.19 -4.28 -14.91
N SER A 66 25.95 -3.41 -15.88
CA SER A 66 26.47 -2.05 -16.00
C SER A 66 25.41 -1.17 -16.66
N SER A 67 25.46 0.14 -16.45
CA SER A 67 24.72 1.12 -17.27
C SER A 67 25.63 1.90 -18.24
N SER A 68 26.91 1.50 -18.35
CA SER A 68 27.96 2.21 -19.10
C SER A 68 28.77 1.33 -20.08
N LEU A 69 28.48 0.02 -20.16
CA LEU A 69 29.08 -0.93 -21.11
C LEU A 69 28.04 -1.38 -22.15
N GLU A 70 28.47 -1.70 -23.37
CA GLU A 70 27.59 -2.31 -24.37
C GLU A 70 27.45 -3.82 -24.13
N GLU A 71 26.38 -4.43 -24.67
CA GLU A 71 26.08 -5.85 -24.48
C GLU A 71 27.20 -6.77 -25.01
N ASN A 72 27.91 -6.34 -26.05
CA ASN A 72 29.10 -7.03 -26.57
C ASN A 72 30.26 -7.02 -25.57
N ASP A 73 30.51 -5.89 -24.90
CA ASP A 73 31.58 -5.77 -23.91
C ASP A 73 31.28 -6.62 -22.67
N ILE A 74 30.01 -6.62 -22.24
CA ILE A 74 29.51 -7.44 -21.13
C ILE A 74 29.72 -8.93 -21.45
N ASN A 75 29.36 -9.37 -22.66
CA ASN A 75 29.55 -10.77 -23.08
C ASN A 75 31.04 -11.15 -23.20
N GLY A 76 31.88 -10.28 -23.78
CA GLY A 76 33.33 -10.51 -23.87
C GLY A 76 34.03 -10.56 -22.51
N LEU A 77 33.59 -9.74 -21.56
CA LEU A 77 34.08 -9.78 -20.17
C LEU A 77 33.61 -11.04 -19.43
N VAL A 78 32.35 -11.47 -19.61
CA VAL A 78 31.88 -12.76 -19.06
C VAL A 78 32.71 -13.93 -19.61
N GLU A 79 32.98 -13.97 -20.91
CA GLU A 79 33.80 -15.01 -21.52
C GLU A 79 35.25 -15.00 -21.00
N ALA A 80 35.86 -13.82 -20.84
CA ALA A 80 37.20 -13.68 -20.27
C ALA A 80 37.27 -14.21 -18.81
N LEU A 81 36.27 -13.89 -18.00
CA LEU A 81 36.18 -14.35 -16.61
C LEU A 81 35.89 -15.86 -16.52
N ASP A 82 34.96 -16.39 -17.31
CA ASP A 82 34.70 -17.84 -17.37
C ASP A 82 35.95 -18.62 -17.84
N ASN A 83 36.73 -18.06 -18.77
CA ASN A 83 37.97 -18.69 -19.23
C ASN A 83 39.08 -18.67 -18.16
N LYS A 84 39.23 -17.58 -17.40
CA LYS A 84 40.13 -17.54 -16.22
C LYS A 84 39.66 -18.47 -15.10
N ALA A 85 38.36 -18.57 -14.84
CA ALA A 85 37.80 -19.47 -13.83
C ALA A 85 38.06 -20.96 -14.15
N LYS A 86 38.11 -21.34 -15.44
CA LYS A 86 38.52 -22.68 -15.89
C LYS A 86 40.00 -22.99 -15.58
N SER A 87 40.86 -21.98 -15.46
CA SER A 87 42.29 -22.14 -15.14
C SER A 87 42.57 -22.24 -13.64
N CYS A 88 41.74 -21.62 -12.78
CA CYS A 88 42.00 -21.51 -11.33
C CYS A 88 41.23 -22.51 -10.46
N ILE A 89 40.71 -23.60 -11.06
CA ILE A 89 39.90 -24.61 -10.35
C ILE A 89 40.70 -25.25 -9.19
N LYS A 90 40.06 -25.40 -8.03
CA LYS A 90 40.56 -25.85 -6.70
C LYS A 90 41.11 -24.75 -5.79
N GLU A 91 41.25 -23.50 -6.24
CA GLU A 91 41.72 -22.38 -5.43
C GLU A 91 40.68 -21.24 -5.35
N PRO A 92 40.66 -20.44 -4.26
CA PRO A 92 39.83 -19.24 -4.18
C PRO A 92 40.19 -18.31 -5.35
N MET A 93 39.20 -17.94 -6.17
CA MET A 93 39.42 -17.33 -7.49
C MET A 93 38.65 -16.01 -7.68
N ILE A 94 37.80 -15.59 -6.75
CA ILE A 94 36.96 -14.41 -6.93
C ILE A 94 37.81 -13.13 -6.92
N THR A 95 38.84 -13.06 -6.07
CA THR A 95 39.79 -11.93 -6.06
C THR A 95 40.59 -11.82 -7.36
N GLU A 96 41.06 -12.94 -7.91
CA GLU A 96 41.72 -12.96 -9.23
C GLU A 96 40.77 -12.56 -10.37
N LEU A 97 39.51 -13.02 -10.34
CA LEU A 97 38.49 -12.67 -11.33
C LEU A 97 38.12 -11.19 -11.25
N MET A 98 38.01 -10.60 -10.05
CA MET A 98 37.83 -9.16 -9.88
C MET A 98 39.03 -8.38 -10.41
N THR A 99 40.26 -8.85 -10.15
CA THR A 99 41.49 -8.23 -10.67
C THR A 99 41.53 -8.28 -12.20
N LEU A 100 41.19 -9.42 -12.82
CA LEU A 100 41.13 -9.56 -14.27
C LEU A 100 40.03 -8.67 -14.90
N ALA A 101 38.88 -8.52 -14.22
CA ALA A 101 37.85 -7.59 -14.67
C ALA A 101 38.36 -6.14 -14.67
N GLU A 102 39.05 -5.72 -13.60
CA GLU A 102 39.63 -4.38 -13.54
C GLU A 102 40.73 -4.18 -14.60
N THR A 103 41.58 -5.17 -14.93
CA THR A 103 42.56 -5.02 -16.02
C THR A 103 41.90 -4.99 -17.40
N TRP A 104 40.99 -5.90 -17.69
CA TRP A 104 40.31 -6.00 -18.99
C TRP A 104 39.55 -4.70 -19.34
N LEU A 105 38.86 -4.10 -18.37
CA LEU A 105 38.16 -2.82 -18.53
C LEU A 105 39.13 -1.65 -18.73
N ASN A 106 40.28 -1.66 -18.06
CA ASN A 106 41.32 -0.66 -18.29
C ASN A 106 41.97 -0.79 -19.69
N GLU A 107 42.10 -2.01 -20.22
CA GLU A 107 42.62 -2.30 -21.57
C GLU A 107 41.64 -1.90 -22.68
N GLN A 108 40.34 -2.22 -22.53
CA GLN A 108 39.30 -1.75 -23.47
C GLN A 108 39.00 -0.24 -23.32
N GLY A 109 39.41 0.38 -22.21
CA GLY A 109 39.23 1.82 -21.93
C GLY A 109 37.83 2.21 -21.47
N VAL A 110 36.94 1.25 -21.18
CA VAL A 110 35.52 1.46 -20.85
C VAL A 110 35.29 1.32 -19.33
N GLY A 111 34.16 1.82 -18.83
CA GLY A 111 33.71 1.61 -17.45
C GLY A 111 34.24 2.59 -16.38
N LYS A 112 35.15 3.51 -16.71
CA LYS A 112 35.58 4.58 -15.79
C LYS A 112 34.46 5.62 -15.59
N GLY A 113 33.94 5.71 -14.37
CA GLY A 113 32.80 6.58 -14.01
C GLY A 113 33.09 8.06 -14.20
N THR A 114 32.70 8.61 -15.36
CA THR A 114 32.86 10.04 -15.67
C THR A 114 31.70 10.85 -15.10
N LYS A 115 31.98 11.74 -14.14
CA LYS A 115 31.07 12.85 -13.82
C LYS A 115 30.86 13.68 -15.10
N PRO A 116 29.61 13.99 -15.52
CA PRO A 116 29.36 14.68 -16.77
C PRO A 116 29.90 16.11 -16.71
N LYS A 117 31.08 16.33 -17.31
CA LYS A 117 31.60 17.69 -17.56
C LYS A 117 30.96 18.24 -18.83
N THR A 118 30.36 19.40 -18.72
CA THR A 118 29.93 20.22 -19.85
C THR A 118 31.12 20.58 -20.74
N ASN A 119 31.08 20.22 -22.02
CA ASN A 119 31.32 21.19 -23.09
C ASN A 119 30.89 20.69 -24.47
N ASN A 120 30.59 21.64 -25.35
CA ASN A 120 30.29 21.39 -26.75
C ASN A 120 31.49 20.82 -27.51
N HIS A 121 31.25 19.96 -28.50
CA HIS A 121 31.67 20.23 -29.89
C HIS A 121 30.85 19.38 -30.88
N LYS A 122 30.93 19.71 -32.18
CA LYS A 122 30.05 19.20 -33.25
C LYS A 122 30.73 18.09 -34.07
N HIS A 123 29.90 17.44 -34.90
CA HIS A 123 30.23 16.55 -36.03
C HIS A 123 30.52 15.07 -35.65
N GLN A 124 30.16 14.07 -36.46
CA GLN A 124 29.51 14.10 -37.78
C GLN A 124 28.65 12.82 -38.02
N LYS A 125 27.33 12.96 -38.27
CA LYS A 125 26.48 11.84 -38.74
C LYS A 125 26.41 11.86 -40.27
N LYS A 126 26.94 10.82 -40.95
CA LYS A 126 26.88 10.71 -42.42
C LYS A 126 25.51 10.20 -42.89
N ASN A 127 24.74 11.13 -43.47
CA ASN A 127 23.74 10.97 -44.54
C ASN A 127 23.04 9.60 -44.73
N ARG A 128 21.72 9.59 -44.53
CA ARG A 128 20.79 8.92 -45.46
C ARG A 128 19.86 9.99 -46.06
N LYS A 129 19.61 9.95 -47.37
CA LYS A 129 19.10 11.12 -48.13
C LYS A 129 17.62 11.46 -47.86
N LYS A 130 17.35 12.76 -47.93
CA LYS A 130 16.07 13.46 -47.69
C LYS A 130 15.12 13.36 -48.90
N LYS A 131 13.80 13.37 -48.67
CA LYS A 131 12.78 13.75 -49.68
C LYS A 131 12.13 15.09 -49.27
N ILE A 132 11.61 15.82 -50.26
CA ILE A 132 11.38 17.29 -50.22
C ILE A 132 10.12 17.59 -51.09
N LYS A 133 9.29 18.62 -50.82
CA LYS A 133 9.27 19.59 -49.70
C LYS A 133 8.09 19.25 -48.75
N GLU A 134 7.05 20.02 -48.39
CA GLU A 134 6.64 21.43 -48.59
C GLU A 134 6.46 22.15 -47.23
N ASN A 135 5.86 23.35 -47.18
CA ASN A 135 5.76 24.18 -45.96
C ASN A 135 4.31 24.45 -45.54
N SER A 136 4.07 24.38 -44.24
CA SER A 136 3.63 25.56 -43.48
C SER A 136 4.48 25.62 -42.20
N ASP A 137 4.61 26.81 -41.61
CA ASP A 137 5.65 27.09 -40.61
C ASP A 137 5.18 26.79 -39.19
N ASP A 138 6.03 26.16 -38.37
CA ASP A 138 5.82 26.06 -36.93
C ASP A 138 7.16 26.02 -36.15
N ILE A 139 7.16 26.46 -34.90
CA ILE A 139 8.36 26.83 -34.15
C ILE A 139 8.77 25.69 -33.20
N ASP A 140 9.92 25.05 -33.47
CA ASP A 140 10.52 23.95 -32.68
C ASP A 140 11.01 24.42 -31.28
N THR A 141 10.04 24.72 -30.42
CA THR A 141 10.23 25.05 -29.01
C THR A 141 10.46 23.78 -28.21
N LYS A 142 11.74 23.43 -28.01
CA LYS A 142 12.15 22.29 -27.16
C LYS A 142 11.55 22.40 -25.76
N GLN A 143 10.53 21.59 -25.51
CA GLN A 143 9.77 21.60 -24.27
C GLN A 143 10.64 21.15 -23.08
N ALA A 144 10.40 21.74 -21.91
CA ALA A 144 11.20 21.47 -20.71
C ALA A 144 11.14 20.00 -20.27
N SER A 145 12.28 19.49 -19.79
CA SER A 145 12.43 18.09 -19.34
C SER A 145 11.74 17.90 -17.99
N MET A 146 10.62 17.16 -18.01
CA MET A 146 9.87 16.77 -16.81
C MET A 146 10.57 15.62 -16.09
N LYS A 147 10.39 15.52 -14.76
CA LYS A 147 10.88 14.38 -13.96
C LYS A 147 10.17 13.08 -14.35
N THR A 148 10.85 11.96 -14.22
CA THR A 148 10.30 10.64 -14.61
C THR A 148 9.43 10.04 -13.51
N SER A 149 8.56 9.08 -13.86
CA SER A 149 7.81 8.30 -12.88
C SER A 149 8.73 7.61 -11.86
N ALA A 150 9.92 7.19 -12.28
CA ALA A 150 10.93 6.60 -11.40
C ALA A 150 11.56 7.59 -10.41
N ASP A 151 11.48 8.90 -10.67
CA ASP A 151 11.93 9.94 -9.73
C ASP A 151 10.82 10.30 -8.75
N VAL A 152 9.56 10.34 -9.20
CA VAL A 152 8.38 10.49 -8.32
C VAL A 152 8.27 9.33 -7.33
N ILE A 153 8.46 8.08 -7.79
CA ILE A 153 8.48 6.90 -6.91
C ILE A 153 9.54 7.05 -5.82
N LYS A 154 10.77 7.46 -6.17
CA LYS A 154 11.81 7.72 -5.17
C LYS A 154 11.43 8.84 -4.22
N ARG A 155 10.79 9.92 -4.71
CA ARG A 155 10.39 11.05 -3.86
C ARG A 155 9.39 10.61 -2.81
N ILE A 156 8.36 9.86 -3.19
CA ILE A 156 7.35 9.32 -2.25
C ILE A 156 8.00 8.28 -1.32
N GLN A 157 8.83 7.38 -1.84
CA GLN A 157 9.46 6.30 -1.07
C GLN A 157 10.47 6.77 0.00
N TRP A 158 11.17 7.89 -0.23
CA TRP A 158 12.30 8.33 0.61
C TRP A 158 12.06 9.65 1.38
N ASP A 159 10.93 10.34 1.20
CA ASP A 159 10.58 11.52 1.99
C ASP A 159 9.75 11.12 3.22
N SER A 160 10.21 11.47 4.41
CA SER A 160 9.48 11.21 5.67
C SER A 160 8.18 12.00 5.81
N ASP A 161 8.08 13.09 5.06
CA ASP A 161 7.07 14.13 5.24
C ASP A 161 5.87 13.93 4.30
N LEU A 162 5.86 12.85 3.51
CA LEU A 162 4.80 12.49 2.57
C LEU A 162 4.13 11.19 3.03
N PRO A 163 2.83 11.19 3.39
CA PRO A 163 2.16 9.97 3.81
C PRO A 163 1.92 9.07 2.58
N GLN A 164 2.76 8.05 2.44
CA GLN A 164 2.78 7.15 1.26
C GLN A 164 1.47 6.38 1.03
N GLU A 165 0.65 6.28 2.06
CA GLU A 165 -0.66 5.63 2.04
C GLU A 165 -1.67 6.43 1.19
N GLU A 166 -1.60 7.77 1.22
CA GLU A 166 -2.58 8.66 0.56
C GLU A 166 -2.23 8.98 -0.92
N PHE A 167 -1.26 8.27 -1.50
CA PHE A 167 -0.89 8.40 -2.92
C PHE A 167 -1.48 7.28 -3.79
N LEU A 168 -2.18 7.64 -4.86
CA LEU A 168 -2.68 6.72 -5.88
C LEU A 168 -1.79 6.75 -7.13
N VAL A 169 -1.56 5.58 -7.74
CA VAL A 169 -0.74 5.42 -8.96
C VAL A 169 -1.60 4.91 -10.11
N GLY A 170 -1.81 5.75 -11.13
CA GLY A 170 -2.49 5.39 -12.37
C GLY A 170 -1.56 4.70 -13.36
N TYR A 171 -1.90 3.48 -13.76
CA TYR A 171 -1.13 2.64 -14.67
C TYR A 171 -1.98 2.00 -15.77
N MET A 172 -1.36 1.74 -16.93
CA MET A 172 -1.94 0.95 -18.01
C MET A 172 -1.79 -0.56 -17.71
N ASP A 173 -2.90 -1.23 -17.40
CA ASP A 173 -2.98 -2.68 -17.54
C ASP A 173 -3.10 -3.11 -19.02
N ARG A 174 -2.70 -4.35 -19.32
CA ARG A 174 -2.75 -4.93 -20.68
C ARG A 174 -4.18 -5.29 -21.12
N PHE A 175 -5.06 -5.64 -20.20
CA PHE A 175 -6.38 -6.23 -20.47
C PHE A 175 -7.53 -5.36 -19.98
N ILE A 176 -7.33 -4.62 -18.88
CA ILE A 176 -8.37 -3.81 -18.23
C ILE A 176 -8.27 -2.31 -18.60
N GLY A 177 -7.15 -1.86 -19.17
CA GLY A 177 -6.91 -0.45 -19.49
C GLY A 177 -6.31 0.32 -18.31
N ILE A 178 -6.67 1.59 -18.12
CA ILE A 178 -6.18 2.38 -16.98
C ILE A 178 -6.76 1.81 -15.68
N GLN A 179 -5.89 1.60 -14.69
CA GLN A 179 -6.21 1.22 -13.33
C GLN A 179 -5.44 2.13 -12.38
N GLU A 180 -5.98 2.47 -11.21
CA GLU A 180 -5.19 3.06 -10.13
C GLU A 180 -5.23 2.13 -8.91
N LYS A 181 -4.17 2.14 -8.11
CA LYS A 181 -4.14 1.59 -6.73
C LYS A 181 -3.18 2.41 -5.88
N TYR A 182 -3.22 2.22 -4.56
CA TYR A 182 -2.31 2.87 -3.62
C TYR A 182 -0.85 2.57 -3.91
N PHE A 183 0.00 3.57 -3.64
CA PHE A 183 1.44 3.47 -3.74
C PHE A 183 2.02 2.37 -2.82
N SER A 184 1.36 2.16 -1.67
CA SER A 184 1.63 1.07 -0.72
C SER A 184 1.25 -0.33 -1.22
N ALA A 185 0.36 -0.44 -2.21
CA ALA A 185 -0.10 -1.72 -2.77
C ALA A 185 0.86 -2.32 -3.83
N PHE A 186 2.01 -1.67 -4.08
CA PHE A 186 2.98 -2.08 -5.11
C PHE A 186 4.36 -2.39 -4.55
N SER A 187 4.96 -3.47 -5.04
CA SER A 187 6.41 -3.63 -4.93
C SER A 187 7.12 -2.78 -5.98
N TRP A 188 7.99 -1.89 -5.51
CA TRP A 188 8.78 -0.97 -6.32
C TRP A 188 10.14 -1.55 -6.77
N GLU A 189 10.40 -2.83 -6.47
CA GLU A 189 11.59 -3.58 -6.87
C GLU A 189 11.60 -3.90 -8.38
N ASP A 190 12.60 -4.67 -8.85
CA ASP A 190 12.63 -5.20 -10.21
C ASP A 190 11.65 -6.39 -10.30
N ILE A 191 10.78 -6.40 -11.31
CA ILE A 191 9.75 -7.44 -11.50
C ILE A 191 10.41 -8.82 -11.64
N ALA A 192 11.63 -8.87 -12.17
CA ALA A 192 12.43 -10.09 -12.28
C ALA A 192 12.95 -10.67 -10.93
N SER A 193 12.68 -10.00 -9.81
CA SER A 193 12.98 -10.47 -8.44
C SER A 193 11.75 -10.69 -7.55
N VAL A 194 10.54 -10.43 -8.06
CA VAL A 194 9.29 -10.47 -7.29
C VAL A 194 8.55 -11.79 -7.54
N ASP A 195 8.04 -12.41 -6.47
CA ASP A 195 7.31 -13.67 -6.52
C ASP A 195 5.86 -13.50 -7.03
N TYR A 196 5.26 -14.58 -7.54
CA TYR A 196 3.97 -14.61 -8.26
C TYR A 196 2.78 -14.00 -7.51
N ASN A 197 2.87 -13.87 -6.18
CA ASN A 197 1.80 -13.36 -5.32
C ASN A 197 1.85 -11.83 -5.09
N VAL A 198 2.85 -11.12 -5.61
CA VAL A 198 3.10 -9.70 -5.29
C VAL A 198 2.93 -8.79 -6.52
N LEU A 199 2.19 -7.70 -6.35
CA LEU A 199 1.88 -6.74 -7.42
C LEU A 199 3.09 -5.84 -7.72
N ALA A 200 3.85 -6.17 -8.77
CA ALA A 200 4.92 -5.32 -9.31
C ALA A 200 4.58 -4.82 -10.72
N ILE A 201 4.77 -3.52 -10.98
CA ILE A 201 4.32 -2.85 -12.22
C ILE A 201 5.50 -2.28 -13.02
N PRO A 202 5.53 -2.46 -14.36
CA PRO A 202 6.58 -1.86 -15.18
C PRO A 202 6.45 -0.33 -15.18
N LYS A 203 7.49 0.36 -14.70
CA LYS A 203 7.52 1.82 -14.45
C LYS A 203 7.23 2.69 -15.69
N HIS A 204 7.30 2.11 -16.90
CA HIS A 204 6.92 2.75 -18.16
C HIS A 204 5.40 2.79 -18.42
N ARG A 205 4.60 1.94 -17.76
CA ARG A 205 3.13 1.90 -17.87
C ARG A 205 2.42 2.85 -16.92
N ILE A 206 3.15 3.51 -16.04
CA ILE A 206 2.60 4.52 -15.14
C ILE A 206 2.35 5.78 -15.98
N GLU A 207 1.14 6.33 -15.86
CA GLU A 207 0.69 7.53 -16.57
C GLU A 207 0.49 8.71 -15.63
N TYR A 208 0.13 8.50 -14.36
CA TYR A 208 0.01 9.59 -13.38
C TYR A 208 0.14 9.11 -11.93
N PHE A 209 0.41 10.07 -11.04
CA PHE A 209 0.30 9.93 -9.58
C PHE A 209 -0.70 10.98 -9.09
N LYS A 210 -1.57 10.58 -8.17
CA LYS A 210 -2.40 11.49 -7.38
C LYS A 210 -1.94 11.51 -5.91
N TYR A 211 -2.27 12.60 -5.23
CA TYR A 211 -2.37 12.66 -3.77
C TYR A 211 -3.85 12.89 -3.45
N LYS A 212 -4.49 11.96 -2.72
CA LYS A 212 -5.96 11.81 -2.67
C LYS A 212 -6.51 11.80 -4.11
N ASP A 213 -7.56 12.54 -4.46
CA ASP A 213 -8.01 12.64 -5.86
C ASP A 213 -7.25 13.68 -6.73
N LEU A 214 -6.35 14.49 -6.15
CA LEU A 214 -5.60 15.52 -6.89
C LEU A 214 -4.41 14.93 -7.67
N LYS A 215 -4.40 15.08 -9.00
CA LYS A 215 -3.23 14.74 -9.84
C LYS A 215 -2.03 15.64 -9.52
N VAL A 216 -0.98 15.05 -8.94
CA VAL A 216 0.27 15.75 -8.58
C VAL A 216 1.38 15.56 -9.61
N TRP A 217 1.31 14.50 -10.42
CA TRP A 217 2.17 14.28 -11.59
C TRP A 217 1.40 13.53 -12.66
N ASP A 218 1.41 13.98 -13.92
CA ASP A 218 0.69 13.36 -15.02
C ASP A 218 1.49 13.47 -16.33
N LYS A 219 1.74 12.32 -16.95
CA LYS A 219 2.61 12.15 -18.14
C LYS A 219 1.93 12.56 -19.44
N PRO A 220 0.66 12.19 -19.73
CA PRO A 220 -0.07 12.71 -20.89
C PRO A 220 -0.20 14.25 -20.91
N THR A 221 -0.55 14.88 -19.79
CA THR A 221 -0.77 16.34 -19.69
C THR A 221 0.51 17.13 -19.39
N ARG A 222 1.60 16.44 -19.02
CA ARG A 222 2.89 17.01 -18.58
C ARG A 222 2.70 17.97 -17.40
N LEU A 223 2.10 17.46 -16.33
CA LEU A 223 1.98 18.12 -15.03
C LEU A 223 3.02 17.54 -14.07
N ASP A 224 3.75 18.40 -13.36
CA ASP A 224 4.74 18.03 -12.34
C ASP A 224 4.70 19.03 -11.18
N ASN A 225 3.73 18.84 -10.28
CA ASN A 225 3.64 19.57 -9.02
C ASN A 225 4.40 18.83 -7.89
N VAL A 226 4.84 17.59 -8.10
CA VAL A 226 5.69 16.87 -7.15
C VAL A 226 7.03 17.59 -6.94
N PHE A 227 7.64 18.07 -8.03
CA PHE A 227 8.91 18.80 -8.02
C PHE A 227 8.80 20.25 -8.49
N GLY A 228 7.67 20.67 -9.09
CA GLY A 228 7.51 22.00 -9.67
C GLY A 228 8.37 22.24 -10.92
N SER A 229 8.95 21.20 -11.53
CA SER A 229 10.01 21.30 -12.56
C SER A 229 9.60 22.03 -13.84
N LEU A 230 8.30 22.23 -14.04
CA LEU A 230 7.72 22.91 -15.21
C LEU A 230 7.26 24.34 -14.90
N GLY A 231 7.66 24.91 -13.74
CA GLY A 231 7.45 26.31 -13.40
C GLY A 231 6.09 26.64 -12.79
N SER A 232 5.32 25.65 -12.35
CA SER A 232 4.00 25.84 -11.73
C SER A 232 4.05 26.49 -10.34
N GLY A 233 5.22 26.57 -9.69
CA GLY A 233 5.43 27.20 -8.39
C GLY A 233 4.87 26.42 -7.18
N LYS A 234 3.77 25.67 -7.36
CA LYS A 234 3.23 24.72 -6.38
C LYS A 234 4.17 23.50 -6.26
N THR A 235 4.66 23.22 -5.06
CA THR A 235 5.33 21.95 -4.72
C THR A 235 4.34 20.98 -4.07
N ILE A 236 4.73 19.72 -3.87
CA ILE A 236 3.90 18.72 -3.21
C ILE A 236 3.44 19.16 -1.81
N LYS A 237 4.29 19.87 -1.05
CA LYS A 237 3.94 20.37 0.29
C LYS A 237 2.84 21.43 0.21
N ASN A 238 3.02 22.44 -0.64
CA ASN A 238 2.00 23.46 -0.92
C ASN A 238 0.65 22.89 -1.40
N ILE A 239 0.59 21.66 -1.90
CA ILE A 239 -0.68 21.00 -2.26
C ILE A 239 -1.32 20.31 -1.05
N ILE A 240 -0.51 19.70 -0.17
CA ILE A 240 -0.97 19.13 1.10
C ILE A 240 -1.47 20.25 2.02
N ASP A 241 -0.64 21.27 2.25
CA ASP A 241 -0.94 22.41 3.12
C ASP A 241 -2.26 23.10 2.69
N ASN A 242 -2.43 23.39 1.40
CA ASN A 242 -3.67 23.95 0.84
C ASN A 242 -4.89 23.02 1.00
N TYR A 243 -4.74 21.71 0.78
CA TYR A 243 -5.85 20.76 0.87
C TYR A 243 -6.36 20.66 2.31
N GLU A 244 -5.45 20.70 3.30
CA GLU A 244 -5.79 20.71 4.72
C GLU A 244 -6.49 22.02 5.12
N GLU A 245 -5.96 23.19 4.73
CA GLU A 245 -6.61 24.50 4.98
C GLU A 245 -7.99 24.63 4.30
N GLU A 246 -8.15 24.13 3.07
CA GLU A 246 -9.43 24.16 2.34
C GLU A 246 -10.46 23.19 2.93
N TYR A 247 -10.04 22.01 3.42
CA TYR A 247 -10.91 21.06 4.12
C TYR A 247 -11.41 21.62 5.46
N GLU A 248 -10.48 22.15 6.27
CA GLU A 248 -10.77 22.89 7.50
C GLU A 248 -11.73 24.07 7.29
N THR A 249 -11.63 24.74 6.14
CA THR A 249 -12.52 25.85 5.78
C THR A 249 -13.88 25.34 5.27
N TRP A 250 -13.94 24.22 4.56
CA TRP A 250 -15.19 23.63 4.10
C TRP A 250 -16.07 23.13 5.25
N LEU A 251 -15.47 22.42 6.23
CA LEU A 251 -16.15 21.94 7.44
C LEU A 251 -16.83 23.08 8.20
N LYS A 252 -16.14 24.22 8.38
CA LYS A 252 -16.66 25.41 9.08
C LYS A 252 -17.82 26.10 8.34
N ASN A 253 -17.99 25.83 7.04
CA ASN A 253 -19.07 26.41 6.21
C ASN A 253 -20.23 25.44 5.95
N HIS A 254 -20.07 24.14 6.26
CA HIS A 254 -21.12 23.12 6.14
C HIS A 254 -21.22 22.31 7.45
N PRO A 255 -21.76 22.90 8.53
CA PRO A 255 -22.11 22.12 9.72
C PRO A 255 -23.09 21.00 9.35
N LYS A 256 -22.99 19.86 10.06
CA LYS A 256 -23.91 18.72 9.89
C LYS A 256 -25.33 19.16 10.27
N ASP A 257 -26.33 18.85 9.44
CA ASP A 257 -27.73 19.28 9.65
C ASP A 257 -28.35 18.66 10.92
N GLU A 258 -28.39 19.43 12.01
CA GLU A 258 -29.21 19.15 13.19
C GLU A 258 -30.66 19.66 12.97
N SER A 259 -31.52 18.89 12.30
CA SER A 259 -32.92 19.30 12.13
C SER A 259 -33.96 18.17 12.06
N GLU A 260 -34.34 17.65 13.24
CA GLU A 260 -35.70 17.31 13.70
C GLU A 260 -35.54 16.72 15.12
N GLU A 261 -36.14 17.23 16.20
CA GLU A 261 -37.49 17.80 16.35
C GLU A 261 -37.58 19.29 16.76
N LYS A 262 -38.80 19.78 17.02
CA LYS A 262 -39.15 21.17 17.34
C LYS A 262 -39.76 21.33 18.74
N THR A 263 -39.72 22.58 19.22
CA THR A 263 -40.61 23.17 20.25
C THR A 263 -40.59 22.54 21.66
N ASN A 264 -39.99 23.25 22.61
CA ASN A 264 -40.78 24.12 23.52
C ASN A 264 -39.87 25.17 24.20
N GLU A 265 -40.48 26.22 24.75
CA GLU A 265 -39.79 27.39 25.33
C GLU A 265 -39.46 27.22 26.83
N ASP A 266 -38.72 28.19 27.38
CA ASP A 266 -38.50 28.46 28.80
C ASP A 266 -37.82 27.40 29.70
N LYS A 267 -36.48 27.50 29.78
CA LYS A 267 -35.87 28.28 30.89
C LYS A 267 -34.40 28.63 30.73
N LYS A 268 -34.11 29.93 30.83
CA LYS A 268 -32.77 30.50 30.96
C LYS A 268 -32.21 30.32 32.37
N LYS A 269 -30.98 29.81 32.50
CA LYS A 269 -30.08 30.08 33.64
C LYS A 269 -28.63 29.79 33.29
N ASP A 270 -27.74 30.66 33.75
CA ASP A 270 -26.36 30.77 33.32
C ASP A 270 -25.40 29.94 34.20
N CYS A 271 -24.41 29.29 33.57
CA CYS A 271 -23.14 28.85 34.17
C CYS A 271 -22.04 29.01 33.11
N ASN A 272 -20.89 29.58 33.49
CA ASN A 272 -19.75 29.77 32.58
C ASN A 272 -18.75 28.61 32.66
N GLY A 273 -18.18 28.24 31.51
CA GLY A 273 -16.78 27.84 31.35
C GLY A 273 -16.26 26.61 32.10
N ASP A 274 -16.09 25.52 31.35
CA ASP A 274 -14.74 25.05 31.03
C ASP A 274 -14.75 24.49 29.60
N ASP A 275 -13.68 24.73 28.84
CA ASP A 275 -13.62 24.51 27.39
C ASP A 275 -12.27 23.87 27.00
N ASN A 276 -12.28 22.63 26.53
CA ASN A 276 -11.16 22.00 25.79
C ASN A 276 -11.50 20.63 25.17
N SER A 277 -10.71 20.29 24.13
CA SER A 277 -10.58 18.97 23.49
C SER A 277 -11.86 18.25 23.06
N THR A 278 -12.45 18.70 21.96
CA THR A 278 -13.09 17.81 20.98
C THR A 278 -12.04 17.36 19.95
N ASP A 279 -11.39 16.22 20.19
CA ASP A 279 -10.62 15.53 19.14
C ASP A 279 -11.63 14.76 18.26
N GLU A 280 -11.88 15.22 17.02
CA GLU A 280 -12.78 14.51 16.08
C GLU A 280 -12.07 13.32 15.40
N ASP A 281 -12.80 12.22 15.19
CA ASP A 281 -12.26 10.96 14.67
C ASP A 281 -11.89 11.03 13.17
N ASP A 282 -10.61 11.29 12.91
CA ASP A 282 -10.00 11.30 11.57
C ASP A 282 -10.00 9.88 10.96
N SER A 283 -11.05 9.57 10.19
CA SER A 283 -11.28 8.24 9.60
C SER A 283 -10.33 7.95 8.44
N ASP A 284 -9.21 7.30 8.77
CA ASP A 284 -8.23 6.74 7.84
C ASP A 284 -8.81 5.59 6.98
N ASP A 285 -9.40 5.95 5.85
CA ASP A 285 -9.75 5.03 4.76
C ASP A 285 -9.80 5.81 3.42
N ASP A 286 -8.69 5.81 2.68
CA ASP A 286 -8.59 6.49 1.38
C ASP A 286 -9.32 5.70 0.28
N GLY A 287 -10.02 6.40 -0.62
CA GLY A 287 -10.94 5.77 -1.58
C GLY A 287 -10.72 6.11 -3.07
N ILE A 288 -10.23 5.11 -3.82
CA ILE A 288 -10.79 4.57 -5.08
C ILE A 288 -11.05 5.48 -6.31
N VAL A 289 -11.23 4.81 -7.44
CA VAL A 289 -10.94 5.25 -8.82
C VAL A 289 -12.22 5.47 -9.65
N VAL A 290 -12.05 6.19 -10.77
CA VAL A 290 -12.81 6.19 -12.04
C VAL A 290 -13.53 7.51 -12.37
N SER A 291 -13.45 7.88 -13.65
CA SER A 291 -13.83 9.16 -14.26
C SER A 291 -15.18 9.11 -14.97
N LEU A 292 -15.87 10.26 -15.09
CA LEU A 292 -16.70 10.59 -16.25
C LEU A 292 -16.92 12.12 -16.43
N ASP A 293 -16.27 12.65 -17.47
CA ASP A 293 -16.60 13.75 -18.39
C ASP A 293 -17.28 15.08 -17.93
N SER A 294 -16.44 16.11 -17.89
CA SER A 294 -16.62 17.46 -18.45
C SER A 294 -17.91 18.28 -18.24
N ALA A 295 -17.86 19.17 -17.23
CA ALA A 295 -18.24 20.58 -17.38
C ALA A 295 -17.30 21.47 -16.53
N SER A 296 -17.01 22.68 -16.99
CA SER A 296 -16.03 23.58 -16.34
C SER A 296 -16.61 24.30 -15.11
N ILE A 297 -16.50 23.66 -13.95
CA ILE A 297 -16.84 24.20 -12.62
C ILE A 297 -15.65 23.94 -11.67
N ASN A 298 -15.45 24.82 -10.69
CA ASN A 298 -14.25 24.91 -9.85
C ASN A 298 -13.73 23.54 -9.35
N THR A 299 -12.49 23.20 -9.68
CA THR A 299 -12.00 21.82 -9.62
C THR A 299 -11.69 21.35 -8.21
N GLU A 300 -11.06 22.19 -7.39
CA GLU A 300 -10.66 21.87 -6.00
C GLU A 300 -11.89 21.53 -5.14
N SER A 301 -12.94 22.37 -5.18
CA SER A 301 -14.22 22.13 -4.50
C SER A 301 -14.98 20.89 -4.99
N ARG A 302 -14.69 20.39 -6.20
CA ARG A 302 -15.29 19.14 -6.73
C ARG A 302 -14.54 17.89 -6.26
N CYS A 303 -13.25 17.95 -5.97
CA CYS A 303 -12.51 16.78 -5.47
C CYS A 303 -12.97 16.38 -4.06
N LEU A 304 -13.01 17.33 -3.12
CA LEU A 304 -13.58 17.09 -1.77
C LEU A 304 -15.05 16.63 -1.81
N TYR A 305 -15.81 17.07 -2.82
CA TYR A 305 -17.19 16.62 -3.03
C TYR A 305 -17.28 15.18 -3.58
N LEU A 306 -16.30 14.74 -4.37
CA LEU A 306 -16.30 13.40 -4.97
C LEU A 306 -15.64 12.33 -4.08
N ASP A 307 -14.66 12.69 -3.25
CA ASP A 307 -14.05 11.76 -2.29
C ASP A 307 -15.04 11.30 -1.21
N HIS A 308 -15.83 12.20 -0.63
CA HIS A 308 -16.83 11.79 0.38
C HIS A 308 -17.95 10.93 -0.20
N LEU A 309 -18.34 11.15 -1.47
CA LEU A 309 -19.30 10.30 -2.19
C LEU A 309 -18.78 8.89 -2.50
N LYS A 310 -17.50 8.59 -2.26
CA LYS A 310 -16.95 7.22 -2.35
C LYS A 310 -16.73 6.56 -0.98
N ARG A 311 -16.84 7.30 0.13
CA ARG A 311 -16.69 6.71 1.48
C ARG A 311 -17.90 5.84 1.81
N PRO A 312 -17.71 4.65 2.41
CA PRO A 312 -18.85 3.88 2.92
C PRO A 312 -19.56 4.69 4.03
N THR A 313 -20.89 4.73 3.99
CA THR A 313 -21.72 5.41 5.01
C THR A 313 -22.39 4.42 5.95
N HIS A 314 -22.55 3.17 5.50
CA HIS A 314 -23.22 2.10 6.22
C HIS A 314 -22.45 0.78 6.04
N PHE A 315 -22.74 -0.20 6.88
CA PHE A 315 -22.15 -1.53 6.81
C PHE A 315 -23.12 -2.62 7.28
N ILE A 316 -22.94 -3.84 6.78
CA ILE A 316 -23.62 -5.00 7.33
C ILE A 316 -22.74 -5.64 8.40
N ALA A 317 -23.26 -5.74 9.61
CA ALA A 317 -22.58 -6.30 10.77
C ALA A 317 -23.18 -7.65 11.17
N LEU A 318 -22.33 -8.65 11.43
CA LEU A 318 -22.66 -9.77 12.31
C LEU A 318 -22.16 -9.43 13.71
N ARG A 319 -23.07 -9.09 14.62
CA ARG A 319 -22.74 -8.73 16.01
C ARG A 319 -22.18 -9.94 16.77
N ILE A 320 -21.20 -9.70 17.64
CA ILE A 320 -20.70 -10.70 18.59
C ILE A 320 -21.50 -10.57 19.89
N ILE A 321 -22.22 -11.64 20.23
CA ILE A 321 -23.08 -11.76 21.42
C ILE A 321 -22.70 -12.96 22.30
N ASP A 322 -21.78 -13.81 21.84
CA ASP A 322 -21.20 -14.90 22.64
C ASP A 322 -20.44 -14.32 23.85
N ALA A 323 -20.88 -14.68 25.06
CA ALA A 323 -20.36 -14.10 26.29
C ALA A 323 -18.88 -14.45 26.53
N GLU A 324 -18.41 -15.64 26.10
CA GLU A 324 -16.99 -16.00 26.20
C GLU A 324 -16.13 -15.11 25.29
N ALA A 325 -16.58 -14.91 24.04
CA ALA A 325 -15.93 -14.02 23.09
C ALA A 325 -15.87 -12.56 23.57
N VAL A 326 -17.01 -12.00 24.01
CA VAL A 326 -17.08 -10.61 24.49
C VAL A 326 -16.19 -10.42 25.72
N GLN A 327 -16.20 -11.37 26.67
CA GLN A 327 -15.32 -11.32 27.84
C GLN A 327 -13.85 -11.34 27.42
N LYS A 328 -13.40 -12.33 26.64
CA LYS A 328 -11.99 -12.48 26.28
C LYS A 328 -11.48 -11.36 25.37
N MET A 329 -12.31 -10.77 24.51
CA MET A 329 -11.94 -9.56 23.76
C MET A 329 -11.77 -8.35 24.70
N THR A 330 -12.57 -8.25 25.77
CA THR A 330 -12.42 -7.22 26.80
C THR A 330 -11.20 -7.47 27.72
N GLU A 331 -10.86 -8.72 28.00
CA GLU A 331 -9.60 -9.08 28.69
C GLU A 331 -8.38 -8.63 27.88
N VAL A 332 -8.40 -8.78 26.54
CA VAL A 332 -7.35 -8.29 25.64
C VAL A 332 -7.23 -6.77 25.69
N GLN A 333 -8.35 -6.03 25.71
CA GLN A 333 -8.34 -4.57 25.91
C GLN A 333 -7.69 -4.21 27.25
N THR A 334 -8.12 -4.89 28.32
CA THR A 334 -7.59 -4.68 29.68
C THR A 334 -6.08 -4.88 29.71
N LEU A 335 -5.59 -6.04 29.22
CA LEU A 335 -4.17 -6.37 29.11
C LEU A 335 -3.35 -5.32 28.31
N ILE A 336 -3.92 -4.77 27.23
CA ILE A 336 -3.27 -3.70 26.45
C ILE A 336 -3.24 -2.39 27.24
N THR A 337 -4.37 -1.99 27.84
CA THR A 337 -4.49 -0.70 28.55
C THR A 337 -3.76 -0.67 29.89
N ASP A 338 -3.62 -1.79 30.60
CA ASP A 338 -2.78 -1.88 31.81
C ASP A 338 -1.30 -1.60 31.49
N GLN A 339 -0.82 -2.05 30.32
CA GLN A 339 0.54 -1.79 29.84
C GLN A 339 0.68 -0.40 29.18
N LYS A 340 -0.40 0.12 28.58
CA LYS A 340 -0.45 1.40 27.85
C LYS A 340 -1.79 2.12 28.09
N PRO A 341 -1.97 2.83 29.22
CA PRO A 341 -3.24 3.47 29.56
C PRO A 341 -3.72 4.51 28.55
N GLN A 342 -2.80 5.13 27.80
CA GLN A 342 -3.11 6.05 26.70
C GLN A 342 -4.02 5.42 25.63
N LEU A 343 -3.83 4.13 25.32
CA LEU A 343 -4.59 3.40 24.29
C LEU A 343 -6.06 3.11 24.66
N LYS A 344 -6.52 3.56 25.83
CA LYS A 344 -7.88 3.31 26.30
C LYS A 344 -8.95 4.06 25.49
N ALA A 345 -8.60 5.20 24.89
CA ALA A 345 -9.52 5.98 24.06
C ALA A 345 -9.99 5.18 22.82
N GLY A 346 -9.06 4.51 22.14
CA GLY A 346 -9.34 3.73 20.95
C GLY A 346 -9.98 2.35 21.16
N CYS A 347 -10.32 1.98 22.41
CA CYS A 347 -10.94 0.68 22.70
C CYS A 347 -12.39 0.64 22.21
N MET A 348 -12.72 -0.29 21.31
CA MET A 348 -14.10 -0.50 20.88
C MET A 348 -14.99 -0.88 22.07
N PRO A 349 -16.15 -0.23 22.31
CA PRO A 349 -17.05 -0.65 23.37
C PRO A 349 -17.44 -2.13 23.21
N ALA A 350 -17.48 -2.89 24.30
CA ALA A 350 -17.73 -4.33 24.23
C ALA A 350 -19.07 -4.70 23.56
N ALA A 351 -20.09 -3.85 23.73
CA ALA A 351 -21.37 -3.97 23.03
C ALA A 351 -21.26 -3.82 21.50
N CYS A 352 -20.28 -3.06 21.01
CA CYS A 352 -20.00 -2.77 19.61
C CYS A 352 -19.19 -3.86 18.88
N PHE A 353 -18.74 -4.94 19.54
CA PHE A 353 -17.98 -6.00 18.87
C PHE A 353 -18.81 -6.66 17.75
N HIS A 354 -18.26 -6.71 16.54
CA HIS A 354 -18.92 -7.24 15.36
C HIS A 354 -17.89 -7.69 14.31
N ILE A 355 -18.37 -8.46 13.34
CA ILE A 355 -17.67 -8.80 12.10
C ILE A 355 -18.37 -8.06 10.97
N THR A 356 -17.69 -7.14 10.30
CA THR A 356 -18.21 -6.46 9.11
C THR A 356 -18.25 -7.45 7.93
N LEU A 357 -19.37 -7.55 7.22
CA LEU A 357 -19.56 -8.46 6.09
C LEU A 357 -19.39 -7.74 4.74
N CYS A 358 -19.93 -6.52 4.65
CA CYS A 358 -19.78 -5.60 3.54
C CYS A 358 -20.02 -4.16 4.02
N THR A 359 -19.56 -3.20 3.22
CA THR A 359 -19.72 -1.77 3.41
C THR A 359 -20.46 -1.16 2.22
N LEU A 360 -21.29 -0.15 2.46
CA LEU A 360 -22.35 0.29 1.54
C LEU A 360 -22.35 1.81 1.35
N GLY A 361 -22.67 2.23 0.12
CA GLY A 361 -22.97 3.61 -0.25
C GLY A 361 -24.46 3.92 -0.16
N LEU A 362 -24.92 4.37 1.01
CA LEU A 362 -26.30 4.78 1.26
C LEU A 362 -26.33 6.26 1.68
N ASP A 363 -26.18 7.16 0.71
CA ASP A 363 -26.02 8.61 0.92
C ASP A 363 -27.35 9.35 1.10
N ARG A 364 -28.48 8.65 0.89
CA ARG A 364 -29.85 9.19 0.94
C ARG A 364 -30.79 8.22 1.64
N ALA A 365 -31.82 8.75 2.30
CA ALA A 365 -32.86 7.95 2.95
C ALA A 365 -33.52 6.91 2.01
N GLU A 366 -33.70 7.25 0.72
CA GLU A 366 -34.19 6.31 -0.30
C GLU A 366 -33.29 5.07 -0.47
N GLN A 367 -31.96 5.24 -0.42
CA GLN A 367 -30.99 4.14 -0.49
C GLN A 367 -31.04 3.28 0.78
N ILE A 368 -31.20 3.91 1.96
CA ILE A 368 -31.34 3.21 3.24
C ILE A 368 -32.60 2.33 3.24
N LEU A 369 -33.77 2.90 2.92
CA LEU A 369 -35.03 2.16 2.81
C LEU A 369 -34.92 1.00 1.81
N LYS A 370 -34.31 1.24 0.64
CA LYS A 370 -34.05 0.21 -0.37
C LYS A 370 -33.12 -0.90 0.13
N ALA A 371 -32.10 -0.58 0.93
CA ALA A 371 -31.22 -1.57 1.54
C ALA A 371 -31.96 -2.44 2.58
N CYS A 372 -32.80 -1.81 3.41
CA CYS A 372 -33.67 -2.53 4.34
C CYS A 372 -34.63 -3.48 3.59
N ASP A 373 -35.23 -3.04 2.49
CA ASP A 373 -36.14 -3.87 1.69
C ASP A 373 -35.41 -4.98 0.92
N VAL A 374 -34.17 -4.78 0.49
CA VAL A 374 -33.32 -5.86 -0.06
C VAL A 374 -33.09 -6.96 0.99
N LEU A 375 -32.77 -6.59 2.24
CA LEU A 375 -32.59 -7.57 3.32
C LEU A 375 -33.88 -8.36 3.59
N LYS A 376 -35.02 -7.68 3.73
CA LYS A 376 -36.34 -8.32 3.93
C LYS A 376 -36.69 -9.27 2.78
N ASN A 377 -36.61 -8.80 1.53
CA ASN A 377 -37.06 -9.56 0.36
C ASN A 377 -36.18 -10.81 0.09
N ASN A 378 -34.90 -10.77 0.46
CA ASN A 378 -33.98 -11.90 0.28
C ASN A 378 -33.87 -12.78 1.55
N GLN A 379 -34.60 -12.49 2.64
CA GLN A 379 -34.47 -13.19 3.93
C GLN A 379 -34.57 -14.71 3.80
N SER A 380 -35.57 -15.21 3.06
CA SER A 380 -35.78 -16.67 2.90
C SER A 380 -34.64 -17.36 2.14
N GLU A 381 -33.84 -16.64 1.37
CA GLU A 381 -32.65 -17.19 0.70
C GLU A 381 -31.42 -17.10 1.60
N LEU A 382 -31.21 -15.94 2.25
CA LEU A 382 -30.14 -15.74 3.22
C LEU A 382 -30.21 -16.75 4.39
N CYS A 383 -31.40 -17.03 4.92
CA CYS A 383 -31.58 -18.07 5.96
C CYS A 383 -31.18 -19.49 5.49
N LYS A 384 -31.24 -19.79 4.19
CA LYS A 384 -30.85 -21.10 3.61
C LYS A 384 -29.35 -21.17 3.30
N LEU A 385 -28.72 -20.04 2.97
CA LEU A 385 -27.30 -19.94 2.66
C LEU A 385 -26.41 -19.78 3.89
N LYS A 386 -26.98 -19.42 5.05
CA LYS A 386 -26.19 -19.19 6.27
C LYS A 386 -25.41 -20.44 6.69
N PRO A 387 -24.21 -20.28 7.27
CA PRO A 387 -23.45 -21.42 7.80
C PRO A 387 -24.15 -22.03 9.02
N SER A 388 -24.34 -23.35 9.02
CA SER A 388 -24.83 -24.11 10.18
C SER A 388 -23.80 -24.22 11.32
N GLU A 389 -22.51 -24.02 11.01
CA GLU A 389 -21.42 -23.98 11.98
C GLU A 389 -21.15 -22.56 12.49
N SER A 390 -20.90 -22.43 13.79
CA SER A 390 -20.43 -21.19 14.41
C SER A 390 -19.07 -20.74 13.84
N LEU A 391 -18.92 -19.45 13.60
CA LEU A 391 -17.63 -18.83 13.30
C LEU A 391 -16.76 -18.86 14.57
N LYS A 392 -15.51 -19.35 14.48
CA LYS A 392 -14.62 -19.50 15.63
C LYS A 392 -13.68 -18.31 15.72
N ILE A 393 -13.65 -17.66 16.87
CA ILE A 393 -12.87 -16.44 17.11
C ILE A 393 -11.54 -16.91 17.73
N ILE A 394 -10.45 -16.85 16.96
CA ILE A 394 -9.21 -17.55 17.27
C ILE A 394 -7.97 -16.66 17.21
N GLY A 395 -7.40 -16.35 18.37
CA GLY A 395 -6.27 -15.45 18.51
C GLY A 395 -6.54 -14.00 18.09
N VAL A 396 -5.53 -13.16 18.31
CA VAL A 396 -5.56 -11.71 18.08
C VAL A 396 -4.40 -11.33 17.17
N ASP A 397 -4.66 -10.44 16.22
CA ASP A 397 -3.64 -9.87 15.34
C ASP A 397 -3.91 -8.38 15.06
N ASN A 398 -3.21 -7.79 14.10
CA ASN A 398 -3.24 -6.36 13.83
C ASN A 398 -3.05 -6.02 12.35
N PHE A 399 -3.78 -5.00 11.89
CA PHE A 399 -3.50 -4.34 10.62
C PHE A 399 -2.55 -3.16 10.86
N TYR A 400 -1.42 -3.16 10.15
CA TYR A 400 -0.43 -2.08 10.08
C TYR A 400 0.07 -1.54 11.43
N ASN A 401 0.07 -2.34 12.50
CA ASN A 401 0.40 -1.91 13.88
C ASN A 401 -0.55 -0.83 14.44
N ARG A 402 -1.76 -0.69 13.87
CA ARG A 402 -2.75 0.35 14.21
C ARG A 402 -4.12 -0.19 14.62
N THR A 403 -4.66 -1.19 13.93
CA THR A 403 -5.97 -1.77 14.28
C THR A 403 -5.78 -3.19 14.80
N VAL A 404 -6.05 -3.43 16.09
CA VAL A 404 -5.97 -4.75 16.72
C VAL A 404 -7.33 -5.44 16.63
N PHE A 405 -7.35 -6.69 16.21
CA PHE A 405 -8.58 -7.46 15.93
C PHE A 405 -8.45 -8.93 16.31
N ALA A 406 -9.58 -9.57 16.62
CA ALA A 406 -9.67 -11.02 16.74
C ALA A 406 -9.81 -11.66 15.35
N LYS A 407 -9.01 -12.69 15.05
CA LYS A 407 -9.07 -13.41 13.76
C LYS A 407 -10.28 -14.35 13.74
N ILE A 408 -11.02 -14.39 12.63
CA ILE A 408 -12.18 -15.27 12.48
C ILE A 408 -11.81 -16.49 11.62
N LYS A 409 -12.12 -17.69 12.11
CA LYS A 409 -12.08 -18.95 11.35
C LYS A 409 -13.49 -19.39 11.01
N TYR A 410 -13.76 -19.47 9.72
CA TYR A 410 -15.10 -19.64 9.15
C TYR A 410 -15.16 -20.87 8.22
N PRO A 411 -16.35 -21.51 8.07
CA PRO A 411 -16.57 -22.51 7.04
C PRO A 411 -16.68 -21.85 5.66
N ARG A 412 -16.49 -22.61 4.56
CA ARG A 412 -16.56 -22.06 3.19
C ARG A 412 -17.89 -21.35 2.90
N MET A 413 -19.00 -21.92 3.37
CA MET A 413 -20.36 -21.36 3.21
C MET A 413 -20.52 -19.93 3.74
N PHE A 414 -19.66 -19.48 4.67
CA PHE A 414 -19.67 -18.09 5.12
C PHE A 414 -19.24 -17.11 4.03
N LEU A 415 -18.25 -17.48 3.21
CA LEU A 415 -17.86 -16.66 2.04
C LEU A 415 -18.97 -16.70 0.98
N ASP A 416 -19.50 -17.90 0.69
CA ASP A 416 -20.59 -18.07 -0.27
C ASP A 416 -21.84 -17.23 0.13
N PHE A 417 -22.16 -17.15 1.43
CA PHE A 417 -23.19 -16.25 1.97
C PHE A 417 -22.85 -14.76 1.78
N VAL A 418 -21.63 -14.33 2.09
CA VAL A 418 -21.23 -12.92 2.02
C VAL A 418 -21.19 -12.42 0.57
N ASP A 419 -20.71 -13.25 -0.37
CA ASP A 419 -20.73 -12.90 -1.79
C ASP A 419 -22.16 -12.85 -2.35
N HIS A 420 -23.06 -13.75 -1.90
CA HIS A 420 -24.48 -13.67 -2.25
C HIS A 420 -25.16 -12.42 -1.69
N LEU A 421 -24.93 -12.10 -0.41
CA LEU A 421 -25.42 -10.87 0.23
C LEU A 421 -24.95 -9.61 -0.54
N LYS A 422 -23.67 -9.54 -0.91
CA LYS A 422 -23.13 -8.47 -1.77
C LYS A 422 -23.83 -8.45 -3.13
N GLN A 423 -24.16 -9.61 -3.69
CA GLN A 423 -24.87 -9.70 -4.96
C GLN A 423 -26.33 -9.24 -4.88
N CYS A 424 -27.05 -9.49 -3.77
CA CYS A 424 -28.39 -8.95 -3.53
C CYS A 424 -28.40 -7.41 -3.61
N PHE A 425 -27.43 -6.74 -2.97
CA PHE A 425 -27.29 -5.29 -3.02
C PHE A 425 -26.90 -4.79 -4.42
N ARG A 426 -25.91 -5.42 -5.09
CA ARG A 426 -25.53 -5.07 -6.48
C ARG A 426 -26.69 -5.20 -7.46
N ASN A 427 -27.47 -6.28 -7.36
CA ASN A 427 -28.66 -6.51 -8.19
C ASN A 427 -29.74 -5.43 -7.97
N ALA A 428 -29.82 -4.87 -6.76
CA ALA A 428 -30.69 -3.74 -6.44
C ALA A 428 -30.09 -2.37 -6.84
N GLY A 429 -28.89 -2.33 -7.42
CA GLY A 429 -28.19 -1.08 -7.72
C GLY A 429 -27.79 -0.29 -6.48
N ILE A 430 -27.45 -1.00 -5.38
CA ILE A 430 -26.81 -0.43 -4.19
C ILE A 430 -25.31 -0.65 -4.30
N GLU A 431 -24.54 0.40 -4.04
CA GLU A 431 -23.09 0.39 -4.17
C GLU A 431 -22.42 -0.32 -2.98
N ILE A 432 -21.54 -1.27 -3.27
CA ILE A 432 -20.63 -1.87 -2.29
C ILE A 432 -19.34 -1.05 -2.30
N ARG A 433 -18.98 -0.44 -1.17
CA ARG A 433 -17.81 0.45 -1.01
C ARG A 433 -16.67 -0.22 -0.24
N ASP A 434 -16.47 -1.52 -0.47
CA ASP A 434 -15.43 -2.34 0.17
C ASP A 434 -14.03 -1.93 -0.35
N ASN A 435 -13.29 -1.14 0.42
CA ASN A 435 -11.97 -0.61 0.02
C ASN A 435 -10.84 -1.67 -0.04
N TYR A 436 -11.00 -2.81 0.64
CA TYR A 436 -10.00 -3.87 0.71
C TYR A 436 -10.57 -5.26 0.44
N GLY A 437 -9.70 -6.22 0.15
CA GLY A 437 -10.08 -7.64 0.03
C GLY A 437 -10.69 -8.16 1.33
N PHE A 438 -11.78 -8.94 1.23
CA PHE A 438 -12.57 -9.35 2.38
C PHE A 438 -11.80 -10.30 3.32
N VAL A 439 -11.37 -9.76 4.47
CA VAL A 439 -10.74 -10.51 5.57
C VAL A 439 -11.65 -10.46 6.79
N PRO A 440 -12.34 -11.57 7.15
CA PRO A 440 -13.21 -11.62 8.32
C PRO A 440 -12.44 -11.41 9.64
N HIS A 441 -12.72 -10.29 10.31
CA HIS A 441 -12.10 -9.89 11.57
C HIS A 441 -13.12 -9.21 12.49
N ALA A 442 -12.82 -9.12 13.78
CA ALA A 442 -13.58 -8.32 14.74
C ALA A 442 -12.67 -7.36 15.51
N THR A 443 -12.87 -6.06 15.32
CA THR A 443 -11.98 -5.01 15.87
C THR A 443 -12.12 -4.89 17.38
N ILE A 444 -10.98 -4.89 18.07
CA ILE A 444 -10.85 -4.78 19.53
C ILE A 444 -10.42 -3.35 19.91
N LEU A 445 -9.46 -2.79 19.17
CA LEU A 445 -8.81 -1.51 19.45
C LEU A 445 -8.38 -0.86 18.12
N LYS A 446 -8.64 0.42 17.93
CA LYS A 446 -7.97 1.27 16.93
C LYS A 446 -6.95 2.15 17.62
N ILE A 447 -5.80 2.41 17.00
CA ILE A 447 -4.79 3.36 17.48
C ILE A 447 -4.79 4.57 16.53
N SER A 448 -5.08 5.75 17.08
CA SER A 448 -5.13 7.00 16.34
C SER A 448 -3.77 7.39 15.74
N LYS A 449 -3.80 8.27 14.73
CA LYS A 449 -2.59 8.93 14.19
C LYS A 449 -1.74 9.56 15.32
N GLN A 450 -2.39 10.16 16.32
CA GLN A 450 -1.73 10.87 17.42
C GLN A 450 -1.02 9.90 18.39
N GLU A 451 -1.71 8.87 18.88
CA GLU A 451 -1.13 7.85 19.79
C GLU A 451 0.02 7.08 19.12
N ALA A 452 -0.14 6.71 17.85
CA ALA A 452 0.91 6.01 17.09
C ALA A 452 2.18 6.88 16.96
N ARG A 453 2.04 8.19 16.71
CA ARG A 453 3.15 9.16 16.71
C ARG A 453 3.82 9.26 18.09
N GLN A 454 3.05 9.31 19.18
CA GLN A 454 3.57 9.36 20.56
C GLN A 454 4.31 8.07 20.98
N LEU A 455 3.81 6.91 20.57
CA LEU A 455 4.42 5.60 20.87
C LEU A 455 5.70 5.34 20.06
N GLY A 456 5.81 5.95 18.88
CA GLY A 456 7.02 5.99 18.06
C GLY A 456 7.27 4.72 17.24
N SER A 457 8.06 4.86 16.17
CA SER A 457 8.25 3.85 15.10
C SER A 457 8.90 2.51 15.51
N LYS A 458 9.29 2.35 16.79
CA LYS A 458 9.80 1.09 17.36
C LYS A 458 8.76 0.34 18.21
N PHE A 459 7.61 0.95 18.51
CA PHE A 459 6.55 0.30 19.26
C PHE A 459 5.84 -0.73 18.39
N LEU A 460 5.68 -1.95 18.91
CA LEU A 460 4.89 -3.01 18.29
C LEU A 460 3.74 -3.41 19.22
N VAL A 461 2.50 -3.11 18.85
CA VAL A 461 1.31 -3.42 19.65
C VAL A 461 1.18 -4.92 19.90
N SER A 462 1.66 -5.75 18.96
CA SER A 462 1.65 -7.21 19.05
C SER A 462 2.50 -7.81 20.17
N ASN A 463 3.31 -6.99 20.87
CA ASN A 463 3.99 -7.42 22.10
C ASN A 463 3.04 -7.41 23.30
N LEU A 464 2.08 -6.48 23.35
CA LEU A 464 1.19 -6.28 24.51
C LEU A 464 0.25 -7.47 24.71
N TYR A 465 -0.34 -7.99 23.62
CA TYR A 465 -1.27 -9.11 23.61
C TYR A 465 -0.63 -10.46 23.23
N HIS A 466 0.69 -10.64 23.39
CA HIS A 466 1.42 -11.83 22.95
C HIS A 466 0.79 -13.17 23.38
N ASN A 467 0.25 -13.26 24.62
CA ASN A 467 -0.45 -14.42 25.16
C ASN A 467 -1.76 -14.79 24.42
N TYR A 468 -2.36 -13.85 23.68
CA TYR A 468 -3.60 -14.02 22.93
C TYR A 468 -3.36 -14.07 21.41
N LYS A 469 -2.10 -14.10 20.92
CA LYS A 469 -1.82 -14.20 19.47
C LYS A 469 -2.42 -15.45 18.83
N GLU A 470 -2.40 -16.56 19.55
CA GLU A 470 -3.08 -17.82 19.19
C GLU A 470 -3.91 -18.33 20.38
N GLY A 471 -4.95 -19.11 20.11
CA GLY A 471 -5.87 -19.63 21.13
C GLY A 471 -7.33 -19.50 20.73
N ASN A 472 -8.26 -19.91 21.60
CA ASN A 472 -9.70 -19.76 21.38
C ASN A 472 -10.27 -18.63 22.24
N LEU A 473 -10.79 -17.59 21.59
CA LEU A 473 -11.52 -16.49 22.25
C LEU A 473 -13.02 -16.79 22.38
N GLY A 474 -13.60 -17.62 21.51
CA GLY A 474 -15.02 -17.97 21.60
C GLY A 474 -15.60 -18.37 20.24
N SER A 475 -16.92 -18.34 20.11
CA SER A 475 -17.59 -18.71 18.86
C SER A 475 -18.92 -18.01 18.65
N GLN A 476 -19.10 -17.37 17.49
CA GLN A 476 -20.30 -16.64 17.14
C GLN A 476 -21.14 -17.40 16.10
N TYR A 477 -22.41 -17.65 16.41
CA TYR A 477 -23.38 -18.19 15.44
C TYR A 477 -24.01 -17.07 14.60
N MET A 478 -24.36 -17.40 13.36
CA MET A 478 -24.94 -16.45 12.39
C MET A 478 -26.47 -16.40 12.52
N ASN A 479 -26.93 -15.76 13.59
CA ASN A 479 -28.34 -15.71 13.99
C ASN A 479 -29.07 -14.47 13.45
N SER A 480 -28.35 -13.36 13.24
CA SER A 480 -28.86 -12.13 12.64
C SER A 480 -27.74 -11.33 11.99
N ILE A 481 -28.11 -10.41 11.09
CA ILE A 481 -27.22 -9.37 10.55
C ILE A 481 -27.91 -8.01 10.63
N CYS A 482 -27.15 -6.98 10.94
CA CYS A 482 -27.62 -5.61 11.19
C CYS A 482 -27.14 -4.69 10.06
N LEU A 483 -28.02 -3.82 9.53
CA LEU A 483 -27.63 -2.71 8.66
C LEU A 483 -27.28 -1.49 9.52
N CYS A 484 -26.01 -1.33 9.86
CA CYS A 484 -25.53 -0.27 10.74
C CYS A 484 -25.13 0.98 9.95
N ALA A 485 -25.43 2.16 10.50
CA ALA A 485 -24.82 3.42 10.08
C ALA A 485 -23.40 3.56 10.66
N MET A 486 -22.50 4.23 9.94
CA MET A 486 -21.20 4.64 10.45
C MET A 486 -21.32 6.00 11.19
N GLY A 487 -20.42 6.23 12.15
CA GLY A 487 -20.46 7.37 13.07
C GLY A 487 -20.71 6.94 14.52
N ASP A 488 -20.76 7.91 15.44
CA ASP A 488 -20.53 7.64 16.88
C ASP A 488 -21.78 7.45 17.72
N GLN A 489 -22.95 7.67 17.11
CA GLN A 489 -24.24 7.37 17.71
C GLN A 489 -24.38 5.87 18.01
N ARG A 490 -25.02 5.54 19.13
CA ARG A 490 -25.27 4.18 19.60
C ARG A 490 -26.75 4.00 19.95
N GLN A 491 -27.23 2.77 19.89
CA GLN A 491 -28.55 2.38 20.41
C GLN A 491 -28.54 2.33 21.95
N GLU A 492 -29.72 2.18 22.55
CA GLU A 492 -29.88 2.07 24.02
C GLU A 492 -29.03 0.95 24.66
N ASP A 493 -28.72 -0.10 23.91
CA ASP A 493 -27.90 -1.24 24.36
C ASP A 493 -26.39 -1.08 24.08
N GLY A 494 -25.98 0.09 23.58
CA GLY A 494 -24.59 0.40 23.24
C GLY A 494 -24.10 -0.15 21.89
N PHE A 495 -24.94 -0.79 21.07
CA PHE A 495 -24.55 -1.18 19.71
C PHE A 495 -24.59 0.00 18.73
N TRP A 496 -24.05 -0.19 17.52
CA TRP A 496 -24.20 0.77 16.42
C TRP A 496 -25.67 0.98 16.07
N VAL A 497 -26.05 2.18 15.63
CA VAL A 497 -27.41 2.48 15.15
C VAL A 497 -27.74 1.61 13.93
N SER A 498 -28.66 0.66 14.10
CA SER A 498 -29.13 -0.23 13.04
C SER A 498 -30.39 0.33 12.40
N GLN A 499 -30.36 0.47 11.07
CA GLN A 499 -31.51 0.83 10.24
C GLN A 499 -32.42 -0.39 9.98
N HIS A 500 -31.88 -1.61 10.09
CA HIS A 500 -32.65 -2.85 10.01
C HIS A 500 -31.87 -4.06 10.53
N ASP A 501 -32.47 -4.80 11.47
CA ASP A 501 -31.97 -6.09 11.94
C ASP A 501 -32.69 -7.25 11.25
N LEU A 502 -31.96 -7.99 10.42
CA LEU A 502 -32.45 -9.17 9.72
C LEU A 502 -32.14 -10.43 10.55
N LYS A 503 -33.19 -11.10 11.03
CA LYS A 503 -33.04 -12.42 11.67
C LYS A 503 -32.81 -13.50 10.61
N LEU A 504 -31.81 -14.34 10.86
CA LEU A 504 -31.43 -15.49 10.04
C LEU A 504 -31.84 -16.82 10.67
N ASP A 505 -32.44 -16.80 11.86
CA ASP A 505 -33.10 -17.96 12.48
C ASP A 505 -34.56 -18.07 12.01
N SER A 506 -35.02 -19.32 11.84
CA SER A 506 -36.35 -19.68 11.31
C SER A 506 -37.43 -19.78 12.39
#